data_AF-A0A930YAP3-F1
#
_entry.id   AF-A0A930YAP3-F1
#
_cell.length_a   1.000
_cell.length_b   1.000
_cell.length_c   1.000
_cell.angle_alpha   90.00
_cell.angle_beta   90.00
_cell.angle_gamma   90.00
#
_symmetry.space_group_name_H-M   'P 1'
#
loop_
_entity.id
_entity.type
_entity.pdbx_description
1 polymer ?
#
loop_
_entity_poly.entity_id
_entity_poly.type
_entity_poly.pdbx_seq_one_letter_code
_entity_poly.pdbx_strand_id
1 'polypeptide(L)'
;MSDSRGLPSSLTEYVLVWCEDLLQDLPTTDRTDLARTLSTMYEGGPWPTRLRIQRLAEQINGNYGDANTFVGDLHSERPGYVATITQKLSTPDPQTRDEALELLARLPGSPELVQALDQAGEQGSLSHSERAKILRRALSNPILPAPVPAPDAYPELPRDYPESYEDQKRRDPPYELFRPTPDQTTDLAKLDEEWKAGLLEVQAYRRAIFAIMNGHSSASG
;
A
#
# COMPACT_ATOMS: atom_id res chain seq x y z
N MET A 1 19.28 12.34 21.54
CA MET A 1 20.04 12.47 20.27
C MET A 1 19.23 11.73 19.23
N SER A 2 18.42 12.46 18.48
CA SER A 2 17.55 11.88 17.45
C SER A 2 18.36 11.82 16.16
N ASP A 3 18.91 10.65 15.85
CA ASP A 3 19.50 10.41 14.53
C ASP A 3 18.36 10.45 13.51
N SER A 4 18.25 11.59 12.82
CA SER A 4 17.40 11.77 11.66
C SER A 4 17.99 11.00 10.48
N ARG A 5 17.90 9.66 10.51
CA ARG A 5 17.94 8.89 9.28
C ARG A 5 16.66 9.22 8.54
N GLY A 6 16.79 9.86 7.38
CA GLY A 6 15.66 10.18 6.50
C GLY A 6 14.91 8.92 6.08
N LEU A 7 13.78 9.09 5.38
CA LEU A 7 13.00 7.97 4.86
C LEU A 7 13.88 7.05 3.99
N PRO A 8 13.63 5.73 4.01
CA PRO A 8 14.43 4.75 3.26
C PRO A 8 14.45 5.08 1.78
N SER A 9 15.62 5.06 1.16
CA SER A 9 15.81 5.47 -0.24
C SER A 9 15.41 4.41 -1.27
N SER A 10 15.16 3.18 -0.82
CA SER A 10 14.72 2.07 -1.68
C SER A 10 13.92 1.03 -0.90
N LEU A 11 13.09 0.26 -1.60
CA LEU A 11 12.34 -0.85 -1.02
C LEU A 11 13.29 -1.90 -0.42
N THR A 12 14.43 -2.15 -1.06
CA THR A 12 15.49 -3.03 -0.54
C THR A 12 16.05 -2.53 0.79
N GLU A 13 16.35 -1.23 0.93
CA GLU A 13 16.82 -0.65 2.19
C GLU A 13 15.75 -0.78 3.29
N TYR A 14 14.50 -0.49 2.96
CA TYR A 14 13.40 -0.64 3.91
C TYR A 14 13.24 -2.09 4.39
N VAL A 15 13.27 -3.07 3.50
CA VAL A 15 13.12 -4.48 3.89
C VAL A 15 14.33 -4.98 4.67
N LEU A 16 15.55 -4.71 4.20
CA LEU A 16 16.76 -5.33 4.76
C LEU A 16 17.34 -4.59 5.97
N VAL A 17 17.09 -3.29 6.12
CA VAL A 17 17.64 -2.46 7.20
C VAL A 17 16.55 -2.04 8.17
N TRP A 18 15.45 -1.48 7.68
CA TRP A 18 14.40 -0.95 8.57
C TRP A 18 13.54 -2.06 9.18
N CYS A 19 13.34 -3.15 8.44
CA CYS A 19 12.59 -4.32 8.90
C CYS A 19 13.49 -5.47 9.35
N GLU A 20 14.79 -5.22 9.59
CA GLU A 20 15.75 -6.28 9.95
C GLU A 20 15.29 -7.11 11.15
N ASP A 21 14.68 -6.47 12.15
CA ASP A 21 14.16 -7.09 13.36
C ASP A 21 13.08 -8.14 13.07
N LEU A 22 12.30 -7.96 12.01
CA LEU A 22 11.27 -8.89 11.56
C LEU A 22 11.85 -10.11 10.83
N LEU A 23 13.10 -10.01 10.36
CA LEU A 23 13.74 -11.01 9.51
C LEU A 23 14.79 -11.84 10.27
N GLN A 24 14.93 -11.66 11.59
CA GLN A 24 16.02 -12.23 12.38
C GLN A 24 16.16 -13.75 12.27
N ASP A 25 15.04 -14.46 12.13
CA ASP A 25 15.01 -15.91 12.02
C ASP A 25 15.27 -16.44 10.60
N LEU A 26 15.27 -15.56 9.59
CA LEU A 26 15.54 -15.94 8.20
C LEU A 26 17.04 -16.01 7.92
N PRO A 27 17.50 -17.01 7.13
CA PRO A 27 18.83 -16.98 6.52
C PRO A 27 19.02 -15.73 5.64
N THR A 28 20.26 -15.22 5.56
CA THR A 28 20.58 -14.02 4.75
C THR A 28 20.17 -14.15 3.28
N THR A 29 20.23 -15.37 2.72
CA THR A 29 19.76 -15.66 1.35
C THR A 29 18.28 -15.34 1.20
N ASP A 30 17.47 -15.80 2.13
CA ASP A 30 16.01 -15.71 2.08
C ASP A 30 15.55 -14.28 2.31
N ARG A 31 16.25 -13.53 3.19
CA ARG A 31 16.04 -12.08 3.35
C ARG A 31 16.26 -11.33 2.03
N THR A 32 17.36 -11.66 1.36
CA THR A 32 17.74 -11.02 0.09
C THR A 32 16.74 -11.37 -1.02
N ASP A 33 16.31 -12.63 -1.08
CA ASP A 33 15.35 -13.09 -2.06
C ASP A 33 13.95 -12.51 -1.82
N LEU A 34 13.52 -12.35 -0.56
CA LEU A 34 12.31 -11.60 -0.19
C LEU A 34 12.37 -10.15 -0.70
N ALA A 35 13.44 -9.42 -0.38
CA ALA A 35 13.60 -8.03 -0.81
C ALA A 35 13.63 -7.89 -2.34
N ARG A 36 14.31 -8.82 -3.03
CA ARG A 36 14.35 -8.87 -4.50
C ARG A 36 12.98 -9.15 -5.10
N THR A 37 12.25 -10.11 -4.53
CA THR A 37 10.91 -10.50 -4.98
C THR A 37 9.93 -9.35 -4.83
N LEU A 38 9.93 -8.68 -3.66
CA LEU A 38 9.13 -7.48 -3.42
C LEU A 38 9.48 -6.35 -4.39
N SER A 39 10.77 -6.11 -4.64
CA SER A 39 11.21 -5.09 -5.61
C SER A 39 10.82 -5.41 -7.05
N THR A 40 10.81 -6.68 -7.43
CA THR A 40 10.45 -7.12 -8.79
C THR A 40 8.94 -7.03 -9.04
N MET A 41 8.13 -7.32 -8.02
CA MET A 41 6.67 -7.27 -8.11
C MET A 41 6.08 -5.90 -7.79
N TYR A 42 6.91 -4.94 -7.38
CA TYR A 42 6.43 -3.62 -7.02
C TYR A 42 6.13 -2.79 -8.27
N GLU A 43 4.85 -2.54 -8.51
CA GLU A 43 4.34 -1.81 -9.68
C GLU A 43 3.94 -0.35 -9.34
N GLY A 44 4.26 0.12 -8.12
CA GLY A 44 3.85 1.43 -7.60
C GLY A 44 2.90 1.32 -6.40
N GLY A 45 2.71 2.44 -5.68
CA GLY A 45 1.86 2.46 -4.48
C GLY A 45 2.65 2.54 -3.17
N PRO A 46 1.95 2.61 -2.02
CA PRO A 46 2.62 2.52 -0.74
C PRO A 46 3.36 1.18 -0.63
N TRP A 47 4.55 1.23 -0.04
CA TRP A 47 5.32 0.05 0.27
C TRP A 47 4.55 -0.86 1.25
N PRO A 48 4.89 -2.16 1.27
CA PRO A 48 4.32 -3.09 2.23
C PRO A 48 4.48 -2.57 3.66
N THR A 49 3.42 -2.68 4.45
CA THR A 49 3.47 -2.41 5.89
C THR A 49 4.45 -3.34 6.58
N ARG A 50 4.97 -2.95 7.75
CA ARG A 50 5.82 -3.84 8.57
C ARG A 50 5.13 -5.16 8.88
N LEU A 51 3.82 -5.13 9.18
CA LEU A 51 3.02 -6.34 9.41
C LEU A 51 3.08 -7.27 8.20
N ARG A 52 2.93 -6.75 6.98
CA ARG A 52 3.00 -7.56 5.76
C ARG A 52 4.39 -8.16 5.56
N ILE A 53 5.46 -7.43 5.88
CA ILE A 53 6.83 -7.97 5.86
C ILE A 53 7.00 -9.09 6.89
N GLN A 54 6.49 -8.90 8.11
CA GLN A 54 6.49 -9.93 9.14
C GLN A 54 5.75 -11.20 8.67
N ARG A 55 4.56 -11.06 8.07
CA ARG A 55 3.79 -12.22 7.56
C ARG A 55 4.50 -12.96 6.43
N LEU A 56 5.18 -12.24 5.55
CA LEU A 56 6.02 -12.87 4.51
C LEU A 56 7.19 -13.63 5.13
N ALA A 57 7.83 -13.10 6.17
CA ALA A 57 8.89 -13.80 6.88
C ALA A 57 8.39 -15.08 7.56
N GLU A 58 7.23 -15.02 8.23
CA GLU A 58 6.57 -16.20 8.81
C GLU A 58 6.23 -17.25 7.74
N GLN A 59 5.79 -16.83 6.56
CA GLN A 59 5.52 -17.74 5.45
C GLN A 59 6.78 -18.44 4.96
N ILE A 60 7.89 -17.71 4.81
CA ILE A 60 9.17 -18.27 4.36
C ILE A 60 9.72 -19.25 5.42
N ASN A 61 9.57 -18.93 6.70
CA ASN A 61 9.91 -19.82 7.81
C ASN A 61 9.04 -21.08 7.90
N GLY A 62 7.96 -21.18 7.11
CA GLY A 62 7.04 -22.31 7.17
C GLY A 62 6.12 -22.29 8.39
N ASN A 63 5.95 -21.13 9.03
CA ASN A 63 5.09 -20.98 10.20
C ASN A 63 3.59 -20.88 9.83
N TYR A 64 3.27 -20.79 8.54
CA TYR A 64 1.92 -21.00 8.03
C TYR A 64 1.63 -22.48 7.77
N GLY A 65 0.48 -22.96 8.24
CA GLY A 65 0.07 -24.36 8.05
C GLY A 65 -0.26 -24.70 6.59
N ASP A 66 -0.83 -23.74 5.85
CA ASP A 66 -1.05 -23.87 4.40
C ASP A 66 -1.07 -22.49 3.69
N ALA A 67 -0.96 -22.51 2.36
CA ALA A 67 -0.94 -21.30 1.53
C ALA A 67 -2.29 -20.54 1.57
N ASN A 68 -3.41 -21.23 1.79
CA ASN A 68 -4.72 -20.60 1.83
C ASN A 68 -4.88 -19.72 3.08
N THR A 69 -4.31 -20.16 4.20
CA THR A 69 -4.28 -19.44 5.47
C THR A 69 -3.47 -18.17 5.35
N PHE A 70 -2.31 -18.24 4.70
CA PHE A 70 -1.49 -17.06 4.38
C PHE A 70 -2.26 -16.03 3.54
N VAL A 71 -2.89 -16.48 2.46
CA VAL A 71 -3.70 -15.60 1.59
C VAL A 71 -4.88 -14.99 2.37
N GLY A 72 -5.54 -15.77 3.22
CA GLY A 72 -6.62 -15.28 4.09
C GLY A 72 -6.15 -14.21 5.06
N ASP A 73 -5.01 -14.42 5.72
CA ASP A 73 -4.40 -13.47 6.65
C ASP A 73 -4.06 -12.15 5.95
N LEU A 74 -3.37 -12.20 4.80
CA LEU A 74 -3.05 -11.01 4.00
C LEU A 74 -4.30 -10.23 3.56
N HIS A 75 -5.39 -10.92 3.23
CA HIS A 75 -6.63 -10.24 2.85
C HIS A 75 -7.34 -9.61 4.05
N SER A 76 -7.23 -10.22 5.23
CA SER A 76 -7.81 -9.70 6.47
C SER A 76 -7.21 -8.36 6.90
N GLU A 77 -5.97 -8.05 6.47
CA GLU A 77 -5.34 -6.75 6.70
C GLU A 77 -6.07 -5.59 6.01
N ARG A 78 -6.89 -5.86 4.99
CA ARG A 78 -7.64 -4.82 4.27
C ARG A 78 -8.84 -4.39 5.11
N PRO A 79 -8.96 -3.09 5.45
CA PRO A 79 -10.09 -2.60 6.23
C PRO A 79 -11.44 -3.00 5.62
N GLY A 80 -12.31 -3.59 6.44
CA GLY A 80 -13.66 -3.99 6.03
C GLY A 80 -13.71 -5.22 5.11
N TYR A 81 -12.60 -5.92 4.89
CA TYR A 81 -12.59 -7.14 4.08
C TYR A 81 -13.53 -8.21 4.64
N VAL A 82 -13.43 -8.50 5.94
CA VAL A 82 -14.29 -9.49 6.62
C VAL A 82 -15.76 -9.13 6.45
N ALA A 83 -16.13 -7.89 6.77
CA ALA A 83 -17.50 -7.39 6.60
C ALA A 83 -17.99 -7.51 5.14
N THR A 84 -17.15 -7.15 4.16
CA THR A 84 -17.48 -7.23 2.73
C THR A 84 -17.75 -8.66 2.28
N ILE A 85 -16.92 -9.62 2.71
CA ILE A 85 -17.15 -11.04 2.37
C ILE A 85 -18.39 -11.58 3.10
N THR A 86 -18.60 -11.22 4.36
CA THR A 86 -19.80 -11.62 5.12
C THR A 86 -21.09 -11.11 4.47
N GLN A 87 -21.11 -9.89 3.94
CA GLN A 87 -22.28 -9.35 3.22
C GLN A 87 -22.67 -10.20 2.00
N LYS A 88 -21.69 -10.83 1.34
CA LYS A 88 -21.95 -11.69 0.17
C LYS A 88 -22.75 -12.95 0.51
N LEU A 89 -22.80 -13.35 1.79
CA LEU A 89 -23.60 -14.50 2.23
C LEU A 89 -25.11 -14.31 2.04
N SER A 90 -25.57 -13.05 2.03
CA SER A 90 -26.96 -12.68 1.80
C SER A 90 -27.32 -12.59 0.31
N THR A 91 -26.36 -12.82 -0.59
CA THR A 91 -26.58 -12.73 -2.04
C THR A 91 -27.45 -13.91 -2.51
N PRO A 92 -28.45 -13.70 -3.40
CA PRO A 92 -29.27 -14.78 -3.94
C PRO A 92 -28.50 -15.74 -4.88
N ASP A 93 -27.38 -15.28 -5.43
CA ASP A 93 -26.50 -16.07 -6.30
C ASP A 93 -25.75 -17.13 -5.49
N PRO A 94 -26.01 -18.44 -5.73
CA PRO A 94 -25.37 -19.52 -5.00
C PRO A 94 -23.85 -19.54 -5.16
N GLN A 95 -23.33 -19.17 -6.34
CA GLN A 95 -21.89 -19.21 -6.58
C GLN A 95 -21.16 -18.17 -5.73
N THR A 96 -21.63 -16.91 -5.75
CA THR A 96 -21.09 -15.84 -4.90
C THR A 96 -21.14 -16.20 -3.41
N ARG A 97 -22.21 -16.86 -2.97
CA ARG A 97 -22.36 -17.30 -1.59
C ARG A 97 -21.34 -18.39 -1.22
N ASP A 98 -21.17 -19.39 -2.06
CA ASP A 98 -20.22 -20.47 -1.83
C ASP A 98 -18.77 -19.95 -1.81
N GLU A 99 -18.43 -19.04 -2.73
CA GLU A 99 -17.15 -18.35 -2.73
C GLU A 99 -16.92 -17.55 -1.43
N ALA A 100 -17.96 -16.87 -0.91
CA ALA A 100 -17.87 -16.15 0.35
C ALA A 100 -17.61 -17.09 1.54
N LEU A 101 -18.28 -18.24 1.60
CA LEU A 101 -18.04 -19.25 2.63
C LEU A 101 -16.60 -19.78 2.56
N GLU A 102 -16.08 -20.04 1.37
CA GLU A 102 -14.70 -20.47 1.19
C GLU A 102 -13.71 -19.41 1.66
N LEU A 103 -13.92 -18.15 1.27
CA LEU A 103 -13.04 -17.04 1.67
C LEU A 103 -13.05 -16.84 3.19
N LEU A 104 -14.22 -16.85 3.83
CA LEU A 104 -14.32 -16.75 5.30
C LEU A 104 -13.62 -17.92 6.00
N ALA A 105 -13.70 -19.12 5.43
CA ALA A 105 -13.04 -20.31 5.98
C ALA A 105 -11.51 -20.27 5.87
N ARG A 106 -10.93 -19.38 5.05
CA ARG A 106 -9.47 -19.18 4.93
C ARG A 106 -8.93 -18.15 5.93
N LEU A 107 -9.81 -17.37 6.55
CA LEU A 107 -9.40 -16.31 7.47
C LEU A 107 -8.85 -16.88 8.79
N PRO A 108 -7.82 -16.23 9.38
CA PRO A 108 -7.40 -16.54 10.74
C PRO A 108 -8.50 -16.23 11.75
N GLY A 109 -8.45 -16.90 12.90
CA GLY A 109 -9.34 -16.61 14.01
C GLY A 109 -9.08 -15.20 14.54
N SER A 110 -10.03 -14.29 14.33
CA SER A 110 -9.98 -12.92 14.86
C SER A 110 -11.30 -12.55 15.55
N PRO A 111 -11.28 -11.62 16.52
CA PRO A 111 -12.50 -11.10 17.12
C PRO A 111 -13.47 -10.51 16.08
N GLU A 112 -12.94 -9.83 15.06
CA GLU A 112 -13.73 -9.28 13.96
C GLU A 112 -14.47 -10.38 13.17
N LEU A 113 -13.77 -11.48 12.85
CA LEU A 113 -14.40 -12.63 12.18
C LEU A 113 -15.52 -13.21 13.03
N VAL A 114 -15.28 -13.44 14.32
CA VAL A 114 -16.31 -14.00 15.22
C VAL A 114 -17.55 -13.11 15.25
N GLN A 115 -17.35 -11.80 15.46
CA GLN A 115 -18.46 -10.85 15.51
C GLN A 115 -19.24 -10.80 14.18
N ALA A 116 -18.54 -10.81 13.04
CA ALA A 116 -19.17 -10.80 11.73
C ALA A 116 -20.00 -12.07 11.47
N LEU A 117 -19.51 -13.24 11.88
CA LEU A 117 -20.23 -14.51 11.74
C LEU A 117 -21.45 -14.58 12.68
N ASP A 118 -21.35 -14.02 13.88
CA ASP A 118 -22.47 -13.94 14.83
C ASP A 118 -23.59 -13.07 14.25
N GLN A 119 -23.25 -11.88 13.76
CA GLN A 119 -24.21 -11.00 13.11
C GLN A 119 -24.85 -11.65 11.87
N ALA A 120 -24.07 -12.35 11.04
CA ALA A 120 -24.61 -13.06 9.87
C ALA A 120 -25.54 -14.22 10.26
N GLY A 121 -25.27 -14.87 11.40
CA GLY A 121 -26.14 -15.89 11.96
C GLY A 121 -27.47 -15.32 12.46
N GLU A 122 -27.43 -14.20 13.18
CA GLU A 122 -28.63 -13.48 13.64
C GLU A 122 -29.50 -12.98 12.48
N GLN A 123 -28.88 -12.59 11.36
CA GLN A 123 -29.56 -12.16 10.15
C GLN A 123 -30.11 -13.33 9.30
N GLY A 124 -29.80 -14.58 9.66
CA GLY A 124 -30.24 -15.77 8.93
C GLY A 124 -29.47 -16.05 7.64
N SER A 125 -28.43 -15.27 7.32
CA SER A 125 -27.60 -15.45 6.11
C SER A 125 -26.57 -16.56 6.26
N LEU A 126 -26.27 -16.95 7.51
CA LEU A 126 -25.31 -18.01 7.84
C LEU A 126 -25.96 -19.04 8.77
N SER A 127 -25.93 -20.32 8.38
CA SER A 127 -26.42 -21.39 9.25
C SER A 127 -25.44 -21.71 10.38
N HIS A 128 -25.94 -22.35 11.43
CA HIS A 128 -25.11 -22.78 12.56
C HIS A 128 -23.97 -23.73 12.15
N SER A 129 -24.24 -24.66 11.22
CA SER A 129 -23.24 -25.62 10.74
C SER A 129 -22.14 -24.96 9.91
N GLU A 130 -22.50 -23.99 9.06
CA GLU A 130 -21.53 -23.20 8.29
C GLU A 130 -20.66 -22.35 9.20
N ARG A 131 -21.25 -21.66 10.18
CA ARG A 131 -20.52 -20.92 11.21
C ARG A 131 -19.53 -21.82 11.94
N ALA A 132 -19.98 -22.99 12.40
CA ALA A 132 -19.13 -23.95 13.10
C ALA A 132 -17.96 -24.43 12.21
N LYS A 133 -18.21 -24.66 10.91
CA LYS A 133 -17.17 -25.06 9.95
C LYS A 133 -16.11 -23.97 9.77
N ILE A 134 -16.53 -22.71 9.61
CA ILE A 134 -15.63 -21.56 9.46
C ILE A 134 -14.78 -21.40 10.73
N LEU A 135 -15.41 -21.36 11.91
CA LEU A 135 -14.71 -21.19 13.18
C LEU A 135 -13.74 -22.33 13.47
N ARG A 136 -14.13 -23.58 13.21
CA ARG A 136 -13.24 -24.73 13.38
C ARG A 136 -11.99 -24.62 12.51
N ARG A 137 -12.12 -24.11 11.28
CA ARG A 137 -10.97 -23.91 10.40
C ARG A 137 -10.10 -22.74 10.87
N ALA A 138 -10.71 -21.62 11.26
CA ALA A 138 -10.00 -20.49 11.82
C ALA A 138 -9.19 -20.86 13.08
N LEU A 139 -9.70 -21.78 13.91
CA LEU A 139 -9.01 -22.31 15.10
C LEU A 139 -7.91 -23.32 14.78
N SER A 140 -7.92 -23.93 13.59
CA SER A 140 -6.84 -24.82 13.14
C SER A 140 -5.65 -24.08 12.55
N ASN A 141 -5.78 -22.77 12.32
CA ASN A 141 -4.71 -21.95 11.79
C ASN A 141 -3.62 -21.76 12.87
N PRO A 142 -2.34 -21.70 12.47
CA PRO A 142 -1.26 -21.47 13.41
C PRO A 142 -1.41 -20.11 14.09
N ILE A 143 -1.05 -20.06 15.37
CA ILE A 143 -0.96 -18.80 16.11
C ILE A 143 0.35 -18.14 15.70
N LEU A 144 0.25 -17.10 14.88
CA LEU A 144 1.40 -16.32 14.46
C LEU A 144 1.84 -15.36 15.57
N PRO A 145 3.13 -14.97 15.59
CA PRO A 145 3.60 -13.93 16.49
C PRO A 145 2.80 -12.63 16.36
N ALA A 146 2.66 -11.92 17.48
CA ALA A 146 2.02 -10.60 17.49
C ALA A 146 2.80 -9.62 16.60
N PRO A 147 2.12 -8.58 16.06
CA PRO A 147 2.80 -7.53 15.31
C PRO A 147 3.94 -6.90 16.11
N VAL A 148 5.15 -6.89 15.54
CA VAL A 148 6.31 -6.25 16.18
C VAL A 148 6.28 -4.75 15.84
N PRO A 149 6.28 -3.85 16.84
CA PRO A 149 6.23 -2.41 16.59
C PRO A 149 7.52 -1.93 15.90
N ALA A 150 7.41 -0.81 15.18
CA ALA A 150 8.57 -0.14 14.61
C ALA A 150 9.54 0.31 15.72
N PRO A 151 10.85 0.04 15.61
CA PRO A 151 11.83 0.52 16.58
C PRO A 151 12.02 2.05 16.44
N ASP A 152 12.39 2.72 17.54
CA ASP A 152 12.59 4.18 17.54
C ASP A 152 13.58 4.68 16.48
N ALA A 153 14.58 3.86 16.13
CA ALA A 153 15.58 4.16 15.12
C ALA A 153 15.04 4.08 13.68
N TYR A 154 13.97 3.31 13.45
CA TYR A 154 13.34 3.11 12.14
C TYR A 154 11.81 3.15 12.32
N PRO A 155 11.23 4.36 12.42
CA PRO A 155 9.81 4.52 12.73
C PRO A 155 8.91 3.99 11.59
N GLU A 156 7.63 3.83 11.89
CA GLU A 156 6.64 3.44 10.87
C GLU A 156 6.65 4.45 9.72
N LEU A 157 6.60 3.94 8.49
CA LEU A 157 6.50 4.78 7.31
C LEU A 157 5.14 5.47 7.25
N PRO A 158 5.05 6.66 6.62
CA PRO A 158 3.76 7.22 6.23
C PRO A 158 2.96 6.18 5.44
N ARG A 159 1.65 6.13 5.67
CA ARG A 159 0.75 5.11 5.10
C ARG A 159 0.78 5.07 3.57
N ASP A 160 1.07 6.21 2.97
CA ASP A 160 1.15 6.45 1.54
C ASP A 160 2.61 6.53 1.07
N TYR A 161 3.59 5.96 1.78
CA TYR A 161 4.99 6.03 1.38
C TYR A 161 5.45 4.79 0.61
N PRO A 162 6.15 4.95 -0.53
CA PRO A 162 6.18 6.16 -1.34
C PRO A 162 4.79 6.39 -1.90
N GLU A 163 4.52 7.64 -2.25
CA GLU A 163 3.23 8.02 -2.81
C GLU A 163 2.82 7.11 -3.97
N SER A 164 1.52 6.85 -4.08
CA SER A 164 1.04 6.05 -5.20
C SER A 164 1.34 6.74 -6.52
N TYR A 165 1.62 5.97 -7.56
CA TYR A 165 1.88 6.53 -8.89
C TYR A 165 0.74 7.43 -9.38
N GLU A 166 -0.51 7.09 -9.07
CA GLU A 166 -1.68 7.89 -9.43
C GLU A 166 -1.77 9.19 -8.61
N ASP A 167 -1.39 9.19 -7.34
CA ASP A 167 -1.36 10.40 -6.52
C ASP A 167 -0.17 11.30 -6.91
N GLN A 168 0.98 10.71 -7.20
CA GLN A 168 2.13 11.40 -7.79
C GLN A 168 1.74 12.05 -9.12
N LYS A 169 1.08 11.31 -10.02
CA LYS A 169 0.60 11.83 -11.31
C LYS A 169 -0.51 12.88 -11.15
N ARG A 170 -1.29 12.83 -10.08
CA ARG A 170 -2.29 13.88 -9.77
C ARG A 170 -1.62 15.16 -9.26
N ARG A 171 -0.59 15.04 -8.42
CA ARG A 171 0.18 16.18 -7.90
C ARG A 171 1.05 16.81 -8.99
N ASP A 172 1.78 15.96 -9.72
CA ASP A 172 2.76 16.31 -10.74
C ASP A 172 2.38 15.62 -12.07
N PRO A 173 1.33 16.09 -12.77
CA PRO A 173 0.92 15.49 -14.03
C PRO A 173 2.06 15.56 -15.05
N PRO A 174 2.31 14.50 -15.84
CA PRO A 174 3.31 14.54 -16.89
C PRO A 174 3.00 15.68 -17.86
N TYR A 175 4.05 16.41 -18.29
CA TYR A 175 3.96 17.61 -19.11
C TYR A 175 3.06 17.45 -20.36
N GLU A 176 2.97 16.24 -20.91
CA GLU A 176 2.13 15.87 -22.06
C GLU A 176 0.62 16.04 -21.81
N LEU A 177 0.19 16.15 -20.55
CA LEU A 177 -1.20 16.40 -20.15
C LEU A 177 -1.46 17.87 -19.78
N PHE A 178 -0.45 18.74 -19.86
CA PHE A 178 -0.60 20.16 -19.58
C PHE A 178 -1.45 20.81 -20.68
N ARG A 179 -2.69 21.19 -20.34
CA ARG A 179 -3.52 22.03 -21.21
C ARG A 179 -3.35 23.47 -20.76
N PRO A 180 -2.69 24.35 -21.54
CA PRO A 180 -2.55 25.74 -21.15
C PRO A 180 -3.95 26.36 -20.98
N THR A 181 -4.13 27.11 -19.89
CA THR A 181 -5.35 27.91 -19.72
C THR A 181 -5.37 29.03 -20.77
N PRO A 182 -6.55 29.57 -21.14
CA PRO A 182 -6.65 30.65 -22.12
C PRO A 182 -5.72 31.83 -21.85
N ASP A 183 -5.55 32.20 -20.58
CA ASP A 183 -4.68 33.30 -20.14
C ASP A 183 -3.19 32.99 -20.34
N GLN A 184 -2.77 31.72 -20.15
CA GLN A 184 -1.39 31.28 -20.39
C GLN A 184 -1.05 31.21 -21.88
N THR A 185 -2.03 30.97 -22.75
CA THR A 185 -1.84 31.06 -24.21
C THR A 185 -1.56 32.48 -24.67
N THR A 186 -2.15 33.50 -24.02
CA THR A 186 -1.88 34.92 -24.32
C THR A 186 -0.47 35.31 -23.90
N ASP A 187 -0.01 34.88 -22.73
CA ASP A 187 1.34 35.14 -22.25
C ASP A 187 2.41 34.40 -23.07
N LEU A 188 2.13 33.16 -23.51
CA LEU A 188 3.01 32.40 -24.40
C LEU A 188 3.09 33.01 -25.80
N ALA A 189 1.97 33.49 -26.36
CA ALA A 189 1.95 34.15 -27.66
C ALA A 189 2.73 35.47 -27.64
N LYS A 190 2.62 36.23 -26.54
CA LYS A 190 3.36 37.48 -26.34
C LYS A 190 4.86 37.24 -26.19
N LEU A 191 5.25 36.20 -25.44
CA LEU A 191 6.65 35.77 -25.32
C LEU A 191 7.25 35.28 -26.65
N ASP A 192 6.46 34.64 -27.50
CA ASP A 192 6.87 34.20 -28.84
C ASP A 192 6.99 35.37 -29.83
N GLU A 193 6.12 36.39 -29.75
CA GLU A 193 6.28 37.64 -30.51
C GLU A 193 7.52 38.43 -30.09
N GLU A 194 7.77 38.57 -28.79
CA GLU A 194 8.96 39.26 -28.26
C GLU A 194 10.27 38.51 -28.61
N TRP A 195 10.20 37.17 -28.71
CA TRP A 195 11.30 36.33 -29.22
C TRP A 195 11.54 36.53 -30.72
N LYS A 196 10.48 36.55 -31.55
CA LYS A 196 10.56 36.85 -32.99
C LYS A 196 11.05 38.27 -33.28
N ALA A 197 10.76 39.22 -32.37
CA ALA A 197 11.25 40.60 -32.44
C ALA A 197 12.72 40.77 -32.01
N GLY A 198 13.40 39.69 -31.61
CA GLY A 198 14.86 39.68 -31.37
C GLY A 198 15.32 40.43 -30.12
N LEU A 199 14.42 40.74 -29.18
CA LEU A 199 14.69 41.63 -28.04
C LEU A 199 15.25 40.94 -26.78
N LEU A 200 15.46 39.63 -26.78
CA LEU A 200 16.01 38.91 -25.61
C LEU A 200 17.10 37.92 -26.01
N GLU A 201 18.28 38.08 -25.41
CA GLU A 201 19.32 37.05 -25.44
C GLU A 201 18.78 35.75 -24.82
N VAL A 202 18.97 34.64 -25.54
CA VAL A 202 18.45 33.28 -25.28
C VAL A 202 18.55 32.82 -23.82
N GLN A 203 19.51 33.33 -23.04
CA GLN A 203 19.68 33.00 -21.63
C GLN A 203 18.67 33.69 -20.69
N ALA A 204 18.21 34.90 -21.01
CA ALA A 204 17.21 35.62 -20.22
C ALA A 204 15.82 34.96 -20.36
N TYR A 205 15.48 34.50 -21.57
CA TYR A 205 14.25 33.76 -21.84
C TYR A 205 14.16 32.44 -21.05
N ARG A 206 15.25 31.65 -21.06
CA ARG A 206 15.32 30.42 -20.27
C ARG A 206 15.19 30.68 -18.77
N ARG A 207 15.80 31.75 -18.25
CA ARG A 207 15.66 32.14 -16.83
C ARG A 207 14.26 32.64 -16.49
N ALA A 208 13.61 33.37 -17.40
CA ALA A 208 12.23 33.85 -17.21
C ALA A 208 11.22 32.69 -17.18
N ILE A 209 11.35 31.72 -18.10
CA ILE A 209 10.58 30.47 -18.05
C ILE A 209 10.83 29.73 -16.74
N PHE A 210 12.10 29.60 -16.32
CA PHE A 210 12.44 28.93 -15.07
C PHE A 210 11.88 29.65 -13.83
N ALA A 211 11.83 30.98 -13.83
CA ALA A 211 11.30 31.77 -12.72
C ALA A 211 9.77 31.73 -12.66
N ILE A 212 9.08 31.72 -13.81
CA ILE A 212 7.61 31.57 -13.88
C ILE A 212 7.20 30.16 -13.45
N MET A 213 7.97 29.14 -13.84
CA MET A 213 7.74 27.75 -13.41
C MET A 213 8.02 27.51 -11.93
N ASN A 214 8.88 28.31 -11.29
CA ASN A 214 9.33 28.08 -9.90
C ASN A 214 8.91 29.18 -8.90
N GLY A 215 8.11 30.18 -9.29
CA GLY A 215 7.97 31.42 -8.52
C GLY A 215 6.55 31.97 -8.39
N HIS A 216 5.74 31.38 -7.50
CA HIS A 216 4.71 32.09 -6.72
C HIS A 216 4.97 31.88 -5.21
N SER A 217 6.16 32.28 -4.77
CA SER A 217 6.39 32.76 -3.40
C SER A 217 7.64 33.63 -3.39
N SER A 218 7.42 34.88 -3.77
CA SER A 218 8.32 36.00 -3.54
C SER A 218 8.48 36.27 -2.04
N ALA A 219 9.57 36.97 -1.71
CA ALA A 219 9.65 37.91 -0.60
C ALA A 219 9.61 37.34 0.83
N SER A 220 10.74 37.45 1.53
CA SER A 220 10.90 38.12 2.84
C SER A 220 12.13 37.56 3.56
N GLY A 221 13.16 38.38 3.76
CA GLY A 221 14.29 38.09 4.66
C GLY A 221 15.64 38.21 3.99
#